data_AF-A0A522E183-F1
#
_entry.id   AF-A0A522E183-F1
#
_cell.length_a   1.000
_cell.length_b   1.000
_cell.length_c   1.000
_cell.angle_alpha   90.00
_cell.angle_beta   90.00
_cell.angle_gamma   90.00
#
_symmetry.space_group_name_H-M   'P 1'
#
loop_
_entity.id
_entity.type
_entity.pdbx_description
1 polymer ?
#
loop_
_entity_poly.entity_id
_entity_poly.type
_entity_poly.pdbx_seq_one_letter_code
_entity_poly.pdbx_strand_id
1 'polypeptide(L)'
;MLTDVVLMMALLAGILSIALFTFTIFFEKNKRRSKILLVWATLFLAAAFVAIEYASWINGYFLFNIIPQFNFPLLAYFGIWFVFVAWLFESIGERKVWLILLATLLIVTVIALNCPNCVRF
;
A
#
# COMPACT_ATOMS: atom_id res chain seq x y z
N MET A 1 3.74 -22.42 0.68
CA MET A 1 2.96 -22.47 1.94
C MET A 1 3.02 -21.14 2.69
N LEU A 2 4.19 -20.65 3.12
CA LEU A 2 4.28 -19.33 3.78
C LEU A 2 3.90 -18.17 2.83
N THR A 3 4.39 -18.21 1.59
CA THR A 3 4.08 -17.25 0.52
C THR A 3 2.59 -17.15 0.22
N ASP A 4 1.90 -18.29 0.12
CA ASP A 4 0.47 -18.35 -0.20
C ASP A 4 -0.38 -17.73 0.91
N VAL A 5 0.00 -17.95 2.18
CA VAL A 5 -0.65 -17.35 3.35
C VAL A 5 -0.44 -15.84 3.35
N VAL A 6 0.79 -15.36 3.08
CA VAL A 6 1.08 -13.91 3.00
C VAL A 6 0.28 -13.26 1.87
N LEU A 7 0.19 -13.91 0.71
CA LEU A 7 -0.56 -13.39 -0.44
C LEU A 7 -2.07 -13.30 -0.14
N MET A 8 -2.63 -14.31 0.51
CA MET A 8 -4.04 -14.33 0.96
C MET A 8 -4.33 -13.17 1.93
N MET A 9 -3.43 -12.93 2.90
CA MET A 9 -3.58 -11.81 3.83
C MET A 9 -3.46 -10.45 3.13
N ALA A 10 -2.56 -10.34 2.15
CA ALA A 10 -2.43 -9.12 1.35
C ALA A 10 -3.69 -8.85 0.52
N LEU A 11 -4.29 -9.88 -0.07
CA LEU A 11 -5.54 -9.78 -0.82
C LEU A 11 -6.70 -9.33 0.06
N LEU A 12 -6.84 -9.92 1.25
CA LEU A 12 -7.86 -9.53 2.24
C LEU A 12 -7.68 -8.07 2.68
N ALA A 13 -6.45 -7.65 2.97
CA ALA A 13 -6.13 -6.26 3.30
C ALA A 13 -6.48 -5.30 2.14
N GLY A 14 -6.19 -5.70 0.89
CA GLY A 14 -6.55 -4.93 -0.29
C GLY A 14 -8.08 -4.76 -0.46
N ILE A 15 -8.84 -5.86 -0.34
CA ILE A 15 -10.31 -5.82 -0.42
C ILE A 15 -10.89 -4.92 0.69
N LEU A 16 -10.39 -5.06 1.91
CA LEU A 16 -10.85 -4.26 3.05
C LEU A 16 -10.54 -2.77 2.87
N SER A 17 -9.37 -2.45 2.31
CA SER A 17 -9.00 -1.08 1.95
C SER A 17 -10.00 -0.46 0.96
N ILE A 18 -10.31 -1.18 -0.13
CA ILE A 18 -11.27 -0.72 -1.16
C ILE A 18 -12.66 -0.54 -0.55
N ALA A 19 -13.11 -1.50 0.28
CA ALA A 19 -14.40 -1.42 0.96
C ALA A 19 -14.48 -0.19 1.87
N LEU A 20 -13.41 0.10 2.62
CA LEU A 20 -13.33 1.29 3.49
C LEU A 20 -13.31 2.59 2.67
N PHE A 21 -12.56 2.68 1.58
CA PHE A 21 -12.59 3.86 0.70
C PHE A 21 -14.01 4.10 0.16
N THR A 22 -14.64 3.05 -0.35
CA THR A 22 -16.01 3.13 -0.91
C THR A 22 -17.00 3.54 0.17
N PHE A 23 -16.98 2.90 1.34
CA PHE A 23 -17.87 3.24 2.44
C PHE A 23 -17.68 4.70 2.88
N THR A 24 -16.44 5.14 2.97
CA THR A 24 -16.12 6.49 3.45
C THR A 24 -16.52 7.58 2.45
N ILE A 25 -16.40 7.33 1.15
CA ILE A 25 -16.77 8.28 0.10
C ILE A 25 -18.29 8.38 -0.06
N PHE A 26 -19.01 7.25 0.00
CA PHE A 26 -20.44 7.22 -0.35
C PHE A 26 -21.38 7.32 0.86
N PHE A 27 -21.02 6.79 2.02
CA PHE A 27 -21.96 6.62 3.15
C PHE A 27 -21.63 7.50 4.37
N GLU A 28 -20.36 7.84 4.61
CA GLU A 28 -19.97 8.55 5.82
C GLU A 28 -20.03 10.08 5.65
N LYS A 29 -21.07 10.71 6.22
CA LYS A 29 -21.25 12.17 6.19
C LYS A 29 -20.49 12.91 7.30
N ASN A 30 -20.07 12.21 8.35
CA ASN A 30 -19.36 12.83 9.47
C ASN A 30 -17.88 13.02 9.16
N LYS A 31 -17.43 14.28 9.06
CA LYS A 31 -16.04 14.65 8.74
C LYS A 31 -15.00 13.98 9.66
N ARG A 32 -15.27 13.85 10.97
CA ARG A 32 -14.29 13.28 11.91
C ARG A 32 -14.16 11.77 11.73
N ARG A 33 -15.28 11.07 11.53
CA ARG A 33 -15.31 9.62 11.35
C ARG A 33 -14.77 9.21 9.97
N SER A 34 -15.12 9.99 8.94
CA SER A 34 -14.58 9.84 7.59
C SER A 34 -13.05 9.89 7.59
N LYS A 35 -12.43 10.87 8.28
CA LYS A 35 -10.97 10.94 8.40
C LYS A 35 -10.35 9.68 8.99
N ILE A 36 -10.92 9.15 10.07
CA ILE A 36 -10.41 7.95 10.74
C ILE A 36 -10.51 6.74 9.79
N LEU A 37 -11.65 6.57 9.11
CA LEU A 37 -11.85 5.48 8.17
C LEU A 37 -10.91 5.56 6.96
N LEU A 38 -10.65 6.77 6.46
CA LEU A 38 -9.66 6.96 5.39
C LEU A 38 -8.26 6.56 5.83
N VAL A 39 -7.84 6.95 7.04
CA VAL A 39 -6.52 6.54 7.59
C VAL A 39 -6.41 5.02 7.68
N TRP A 40 -7.46 4.35 8.15
CA TRP A 40 -7.49 2.88 8.18
C TRP A 40 -7.43 2.29 6.76
N ALA A 41 -8.18 2.84 5.81
CA ALA A 41 -8.15 2.41 4.42
C ALA A 41 -6.74 2.51 3.82
N THR A 42 -6.02 3.60 4.08
CA THR A 42 -4.63 3.76 3.64
C THR A 42 -3.67 2.80 4.32
N LEU A 43 -3.84 2.55 5.63
CA LEU A 43 -3.02 1.58 6.35
C LEU A 43 -3.19 0.17 5.77
N PHE A 44 -4.42 -0.25 5.47
CA PHE A 44 -4.68 -1.54 4.83
C PHE A 44 -4.09 -1.62 3.42
N LEU A 45 -4.16 -0.53 2.65
CA LEU A 45 -3.53 -0.46 1.32
C LEU A 45 -2.01 -0.62 1.40
N ALA A 46 -1.38 0.11 2.33
CA ALA A 46 0.06 0.05 2.54
C ALA A 46 0.50 -1.34 3.04
N ALA A 47 -0.26 -1.94 3.97
CA ALA A 47 0.00 -3.29 4.45
C ALA A 47 -0.12 -4.32 3.32
N ALA A 48 -1.13 -4.21 2.44
CA ALA A 48 -1.28 -5.06 1.27
C ALA A 48 -0.06 -4.94 0.33
N PHE A 49 0.40 -3.71 0.07
CA PHE A 49 1.58 -3.45 -0.75
C PHE A 49 2.84 -4.09 -0.16
N VAL A 50 3.11 -3.85 1.13
CA VAL A 50 4.28 -4.40 1.84
C VAL A 50 4.24 -5.92 1.90
N ALA A 51 3.07 -6.52 2.13
CA ALA A 51 2.93 -7.97 2.14
C ALA A 51 3.16 -8.60 0.76
N ILE A 52 2.71 -7.96 -0.32
CA ILE A 52 3.00 -8.39 -1.70
C ILE A 52 4.49 -8.25 -2.02
N GLU A 53 5.11 -7.14 -1.60
CA GLU A 53 6.56 -6.94 -1.73
C GLU A 53 7.32 -8.06 -1.03
N TYR A 54 6.96 -8.35 0.23
CA TYR A 54 7.59 -9.38 1.03
C TYR A 54 7.39 -10.79 0.44
N ALA A 55 6.18 -11.12 -0.03
CA ALA A 55 5.92 -12.39 -0.69
C ALA A 55 6.70 -12.54 -2.00
N SER A 56 6.84 -11.46 -2.77
CA SER A 56 7.65 -11.44 -4.00
C SER A 56 9.12 -11.65 -3.67
N TRP A 57 9.59 -11.01 -2.59
CA TRP A 57 10.95 -11.11 -2.12
C TRP A 57 11.32 -12.51 -1.62
N ILE A 58 10.44 -13.20 -0.89
CA ILE A 58 10.63 -14.62 -0.51
C ILE A 58 10.83 -15.50 -1.76
N ASN A 59 10.14 -15.18 -2.86
CA ASN A 59 10.27 -15.90 -4.13
C ASN A 59 11.49 -15.46 -4.96
N GLY A 60 12.33 -14.56 -4.45
CA GLY A 60 13.52 -14.05 -5.14
C GLY A 60 13.24 -12.96 -6.17
N TYR A 61 12.01 -12.43 -6.24
CA TYR A 61 11.64 -11.32 -7.10
C TYR A 61 11.67 -10.01 -6.33
N PHE A 62 12.35 -9.01 -6.89
CA PHE A 62 12.44 -7.67 -6.33
C PHE A 62 11.57 -6.73 -7.16
N LEU A 63 10.36 -6.43 -6.71
CA LEU A 63 9.43 -5.52 -7.41
C LEU A 63 10.10 -4.17 -7.71
N PHE A 64 10.91 -3.64 -6.78
CA PHE A 64 11.66 -2.40 -6.99
C PHE A 64 12.87 -2.50 -7.93
N ASN A 65 13.46 -3.69 -8.12
CA ASN A 65 14.53 -3.87 -9.11
C ASN A 65 13.98 -4.12 -10.52
N ILE A 66 12.67 -4.39 -10.63
CA ILE A 66 11.94 -4.63 -11.88
C ILE A 66 11.36 -3.34 -12.47
N ILE A 67 11.53 -2.18 -11.80
CA ILE A 67 11.06 -0.86 -12.28
C ILE A 67 11.44 -0.53 -13.74
N PRO A 68 12.65 -0.87 -14.26
CA PRO A 68 12.96 -0.59 -15.67
C PRO A 68 12.35 -1.59 -16.66
N GLN A 69 11.76 -2.69 -16.19
CA GLN A 69 11.06 -3.66 -17.04
C GLN A 69 9.56 -3.35 -16.97
N PHE A 70 9.00 -2.96 -18.11
CA PHE A 70 7.65 -2.45 -18.38
C PHE A 70 6.47 -3.39 -18.01
N ASN A 71 6.67 -4.39 -17.15
CA ASN A 71 5.84 -5.59 -17.06
C ASN A 71 5.25 -5.88 -15.66
N PHE A 72 5.05 -4.88 -14.80
CA PHE A 72 4.40 -5.10 -13.51
C PHE A 72 3.07 -4.35 -13.35
N PRO A 73 1.92 -4.99 -13.69
CA PRO A 73 0.59 -4.42 -13.45
C PRO A 73 0.32 -4.11 -11.97
N LEU A 74 0.99 -4.82 -11.04
CA LEU A 74 0.88 -4.58 -9.59
C LEU A 74 1.48 -3.22 -9.17
N LEU A 75 2.67 -2.87 -9.67
CA LEU A 75 3.31 -1.59 -9.33
C LEU A 75 2.51 -0.41 -9.88
N ALA A 76 2.00 -0.53 -11.11
CA ALA A 76 1.11 0.46 -11.69
C ALA A 76 -0.20 0.59 -10.89
N TYR A 77 -0.79 -0.54 -10.48
CA TYR A 77 -1.99 -0.57 -9.63
C TYR A 77 -1.76 0.19 -8.32
N PHE A 78 -0.70 -0.15 -7.57
CA PHE A 78 -0.39 0.53 -6.31
C PHE A 78 0.00 1.99 -6.51
N GLY A 79 0.75 2.32 -7.57
CA GLY A 79 1.10 3.69 -7.93
C GLY A 79 -0.15 4.56 -8.16
N ILE A 80 -1.10 4.09 -8.95
CA ILE A 80 -2.38 4.78 -9.19
C ILE A 80 -3.14 4.98 -7.87
N TRP A 81 -3.20 3.94 -7.03
CA TRP A 81 -3.86 4.03 -5.73
C TRP A 81 -3.17 5.02 -4.78
N PHE A 82 -1.84 5.08 -4.75
CA PHE A 82 -1.13 6.07 -3.93
C PHE A 82 -1.34 7.50 -4.42
N VAL A 83 -1.39 7.71 -5.75
CA VAL A 83 -1.76 9.01 -6.34
C VAL A 83 -3.20 9.37 -5.96
N PHE A 84 -4.13 8.42 -6.05
CA PHE A 84 -5.52 8.62 -5.64
C PHE A 84 -5.64 9.00 -4.16
N VAL A 85 -4.91 8.30 -3.29
CA VAL A 85 -4.83 8.62 -1.85
C VAL A 85 -4.29 10.02 -1.62
N ALA A 86 -3.18 10.39 -2.27
CA ALA A 86 -2.59 11.72 -2.14
C ALA A 86 -3.58 12.81 -2.54
N TRP A 87 -4.25 12.62 -3.68
CA TRP A 87 -5.30 13.52 -4.17
C TRP A 87 -6.48 13.61 -3.19
N LEU A 88 -6.95 12.47 -2.66
CA LEU A 88 -8.07 12.43 -1.73
C LEU A 88 -7.75 13.18 -0.42
N PHE A 89 -6.59 12.94 0.19
CA PHE A 89 -6.18 13.65 1.40
C PHE A 89 -5.91 15.13 1.17
N GLU A 90 -5.41 15.51 -0.01
CA GLU A 90 -5.25 16.93 -0.38
C GLU A 90 -6.61 17.63 -0.52
N SER A 91 -7.60 16.99 -1.15
CA SER A 91 -8.96 17.54 -1.26
C SER A 91 -9.66 17.75 0.09
N ILE A 92 -9.25 16.99 1.12
CA ILE A 92 -9.76 17.09 2.50
C ILE A 92 -8.97 18.12 3.33
N GLY A 93 -7.86 18.64 2.80
CA GLY A 93 -6.99 19.62 3.47
C GLY A 93 -6.04 19.03 4.51
N GLU A 94 -5.90 17.70 4.56
CA GLU A 94 -5.10 16.98 5.56
C GLU A 94 -3.75 16.53 4.97
N ARG A 95 -2.93 17.50 4.59
CA ARG A 95 -1.64 17.25 3.91
C ARG A 95 -0.64 16.41 4.72
N LYS A 96 -0.71 16.49 6.05
CA LYS A 96 0.21 15.79 6.95
C LYS A 96 0.11 14.26 6.81
N VAL A 97 -1.10 13.74 6.58
CA VAL A 97 -1.34 12.29 6.59
C VAL A 97 -0.71 11.61 5.37
N TRP A 98 -0.89 12.16 4.17
CA TRP A 98 -0.31 11.56 2.97
C TRP A 98 1.21 11.76 2.89
N LEU A 99 1.74 12.86 3.46
CA LEU A 99 3.20 13.05 3.58
C LEU A 99 3.85 12.01 4.48
N ILE A 100 3.22 11.67 5.61
CA ILE A 100 3.71 10.58 6.50
C ILE A 100 3.67 9.25 5.74
N LEU A 101 2.61 8.97 4.99
CA LEU A 101 2.51 7.75 4.19
C LEU A 101 3.62 7.67 3.13
N LEU A 102 3.92 8.77 2.45
CA LEU A 102 4.98 8.84 1.45
C LEU A 102 6.35 8.63 2.09
N ALA A 103 6.61 9.24 3.25
CA ALA A 103 7.85 9.03 4.02
C ALA A 103 8.01 7.56 4.44
N THR A 104 6.95 6.92 4.92
CA THR A 104 6.98 5.49 5.29
C THR A 104 7.25 4.60 4.08
N LEU A 105 6.61 4.86 2.94
CA LEU A 105 6.89 4.13 1.69
C LEU A 105 8.35 4.30 1.25
N LEU A 106 8.91 5.50 1.40
CA LEU A 106 10.32 5.80 1.09
C LEU A 106 11.28 4.99 1.97
N ILE A 107 10.99 4.88 3.27
CA ILE A 107 11.77 4.07 4.20
C ILE A 107 11.71 2.60 3.81
N VAL A 108 10.51 2.07 3.51
CA VAL A 108 10.34 0.68 3.08
C VAL A 108 11.08 0.40 1.78
N THR A 109 11.03 1.32 0.81
CA THR A 109 11.78 1.18 -0.46
C THR A 109 13.28 1.16 -0.21
N VAL A 110 13.81 2.06 0.62
CA VAL A 110 15.23 2.10 0.95
C VAL A 110 15.69 0.81 1.63
N ILE A 111 14.88 0.25 2.53
CA ILE A 111 15.16 -1.04 3.17
C ILE A 111 15.13 -2.18 2.14
N ALA A 112 14.11 -2.21 1.28
CA ALA A 112 13.96 -3.24 0.25
C ALA A 112 15.11 -3.23 -0.77
N LEU A 113 15.62 -2.04 -1.13
CA LEU A 113 16.74 -1.89 -2.07
C LEU A 113 18.09 -2.23 -1.44
N ASN A 114 18.31 -1.88 -0.16
CA ASN A 114 19.62 -2.03 0.49
C ASN A 114 19.83 -3.37 1.21
N CYS A 115 18.78 -4.13 1.50
CA CYS A 115 18.94 -5.42 2.17
C CYS A 115 18.36 -6.60 1.40
N PRO A 116 18.70 -6.86 0.12
CA PRO A 116 18.10 -7.95 -0.67
C PRO A 116 18.30 -9.36 -0.08
N ASN A 117 19.27 -9.53 0.82
CA ASN A 117 19.57 -10.81 1.48
C ASN A 117 18.99 -10.95 2.89
N CYS A 118 18.31 -9.94 3.45
CA CYS A 118 17.75 -10.00 4.81
C CYS A 118 16.69 -11.11 5.02
N VAL A 119 16.08 -11.62 3.94
CA VAL A 119 14.97 -12.59 4.00
C VAL A 119 15.42 -14.02 3.60
N ARG A 120 16.65 -14.19 3.10
CA ARG A 120 17.25 -15.51 2.89
C ARG A 120 17.81 -16.04 4.21
N PHE A 121 16.95 -16.66 5.01
CA PHE A 121 17.37 -17.63 6.02
C PHE A 121 17.11 -19.04 5.52
#